data_AF-A0A1V5T241-F1
#
_entry.id   AF-A0A1V5T241-F1
#
_cell.length_a   1.000
_cell.length_b   1.000
_cell.length_c   1.000
_cell.angle_alpha   90.00
_cell.angle_beta   90.00
_cell.angle_gamma   90.00
#
_symmetry.space_group_name_H-M   'P 1'
#
loop_
_entity.id
_entity.type
_entity.pdbx_description
1 polymer ?
#
loop_
_entity_poly.entity_id
_entity_poly.type
_entity_poly.pdbx_seq_one_letter_code
_entity_poly.pdbx_strand_id
1 'polypeptide(L)'
;MTRKKYRQGGRPDKSVFTITAKGMKELRSYLMDPADKLVVRDESMLKFALGFNVKPEYTVRLLEREITKIKGTLEMMKTKHSEMIKELDSSDSKRIHLELLFEMGEAFFIDKIRWCRRAAGVFRKRIHDGKQS
;
A
#
# COMPACT_ATOMS: atom_id res chain seq x y z
N MET A 1 -2.01 -27.28 5.83
CA MET A 1 -3.05 -26.62 6.66
C MET A 1 -4.14 -27.63 6.99
N THR A 2 -4.78 -27.51 8.14
CA THR A 2 -6.00 -28.26 8.48
C THR A 2 -7.20 -27.32 8.53
N ARG A 3 -8.35 -27.74 8.00
CA ARG A 3 -9.60 -26.98 8.04
C ARG A 3 -10.56 -27.65 9.02
N LYS A 4 -11.12 -26.88 9.96
CA LYS A 4 -12.23 -27.30 10.83
C LYS A 4 -13.45 -26.41 10.58
N LYS A 5 -14.64 -27.01 10.49
CA LYS A 5 -15.91 -26.28 10.40
C LYS A 5 -16.52 -26.16 11.80
N TYR A 6 -16.96 -24.96 12.14
CA TYR A 6 -17.66 -24.65 13.38
C TYR A 6 -19.05 -24.14 13.03
N ARG A 7 -20.09 -24.82 13.54
CA ARG A 7 -21.47 -24.35 13.42
C ARG A 7 -21.66 -23.10 14.26
N GLN A 8 -22.36 -22.11 13.72
CA GLN A 8 -22.71 -20.88 14.44
C GLN A 8 -24.23 -20.73 14.44
N GLY A 9 -24.83 -20.49 15.61
CA GLY A 9 -26.27 -20.26 15.71
C GLY A 9 -26.68 -19.01 14.94
N GLY A 10 -27.55 -19.17 13.94
CA GLY A 10 -28.08 -18.05 13.13
C GLY A 10 -27.10 -17.44 12.12
N ARG A 11 -25.91 -18.03 11.91
CA ARG A 11 -24.93 -17.56 10.92
C ARG A 11 -24.35 -18.75 10.14
N PRO A 12 -23.82 -18.54 8.91
CA PRO A 12 -23.15 -19.60 8.17
C PRO A 12 -21.98 -20.23 8.96
N ASP A 13 -21.76 -21.53 8.74
CA ASP A 13 -20.65 -22.27 9.36
C ASP A 13 -19.30 -21.59 9.10
N LYS A 14 -18.52 -21.38 10.17
CA LYS A 14 -17.18 -20.80 10.08
C LYS A 14 -16.15 -21.88 9.78
N SER A 15 -15.37 -21.69 8.73
CA SER A 15 -14.17 -22.49 8.48
C SER A 15 -12.97 -21.85 9.18
N VAL A 16 -12.32 -22.59 10.07
CA VAL A 16 -11.08 -22.17 10.74
C VAL A 16 -9.93 -22.98 10.17
N PHE A 17 -8.86 -22.29 9.80
CA PHE A 17 -7.64 -22.89 9.26
C PHE A 17 -6.53 -22.84 10.30
N THR A 18 -5.81 -23.94 10.44
CA THR A 18 -4.64 -24.03 11.34
C THR A 18 -3.43 -24.48 10.53
N ILE A 19 -2.29 -23.84 10.77
CA ILE A 19 -1.03 -24.24 10.16
C ILE A 19 -0.62 -25.62 10.68
N THR A 20 -0.23 -26.51 9.78
CA THR A 20 0.27 -27.85 10.10
C THR A 20 1.77 -27.77 10.44
N ALA A 21 2.32 -28.76 11.14
CA ALA A 21 3.77 -28.85 11.37
C ALA A 21 4.59 -28.76 10.06
N LYS A 22 4.16 -29.47 9.01
CA LYS A 22 4.73 -29.37 7.65
C LYS A 22 4.71 -27.91 7.14
N GLY A 23 3.53 -27.28 7.16
CA GLY A 23 3.37 -25.88 6.76
C GLY A 23 4.21 -24.89 7.58
N MET A 24 4.43 -25.15 8.88
CA MET A 24 5.32 -24.30 9.69
C MET A 24 6.79 -24.49 9.31
N LYS A 25 7.20 -25.71 8.92
CA LYS A 25 8.54 -25.96 8.37
C LYS A 25 8.72 -25.24 7.03
N GLU A 26 7.73 -25.29 6.15
CA GLU A 26 7.72 -24.58 4.86
C GLU A 26 7.81 -23.06 5.07
N LEU A 27 7.02 -22.50 5.98
CA LEU A 27 7.07 -21.08 6.32
C LEU A 27 8.45 -20.65 6.80
N ARG A 28 9.08 -21.42 7.70
CA ARG A 28 10.44 -21.11 8.18
C ARG A 28 11.47 -21.17 7.06
N SER A 29 11.39 -22.17 6.18
CA SER A 29 12.28 -22.25 5.01
C SER A 29 12.16 -21.01 4.15
N TYR A 30 10.93 -20.63 3.81
CA TYR A 30 10.64 -19.45 3.00
C TYR A 30 11.18 -18.15 3.61
N LEU A 31 11.10 -17.98 4.94
CA LEU A 31 11.62 -16.79 5.62
C LEU A 31 13.16 -16.68 5.62
N MET A 32 13.87 -17.79 5.37
CA MET A 32 15.33 -17.81 5.25
C MET A 32 15.81 -17.69 3.81
N ASP A 33 14.91 -17.86 2.85
CA ASP A 33 15.23 -17.70 1.43
C ASP A 33 15.36 -16.19 1.10
N PRO A 34 16.32 -15.79 0.26
CA PRO A 34 16.46 -14.40 -0.15
C PRO A 34 15.17 -13.87 -0.81
N ALA A 35 14.83 -12.61 -0.51
CA ALA A 35 13.69 -11.97 -1.15
C ALA A 35 13.90 -11.84 -2.67
N ASP A 36 12.84 -12.14 -3.43
CA ASP A 36 12.82 -11.89 -4.86
C ASP A 36 12.91 -10.41 -5.21
N LYS A 37 13.26 -10.12 -6.47
CA LYS A 37 13.26 -8.75 -7.00
C LYS A 37 11.86 -8.14 -6.88
N LEU A 38 11.81 -6.88 -6.43
CA LEU A 38 10.57 -6.11 -6.38
C LEU A 38 10.00 -5.89 -7.80
N VAL A 39 8.73 -6.27 -7.99
CA VAL A 39 7.97 -6.00 -9.23
C VAL A 39 6.84 -5.03 -8.91
N VAL A 40 6.93 -3.79 -9.40
CA VAL A 40 5.91 -2.75 -9.18
C VAL A 40 5.01 -2.63 -10.41
N ARG A 41 3.69 -2.82 -10.21
CA ARG A 41 2.67 -2.52 -11.21
C ARG A 41 1.86 -1.30 -10.77
N ASP A 42 2.17 -0.15 -11.36
CA ASP A 42 1.51 1.12 -11.06
C ASP A 42 0.91 1.74 -12.34
N GLU A 43 -0.41 1.58 -12.50
CA GLU A 43 -1.14 2.11 -13.65
C GLU A 43 -1.07 3.64 -13.75
N SER A 44 -0.95 4.35 -12.61
CA SER A 44 -0.83 5.80 -12.62
C SER A 44 0.52 6.25 -13.21
N MET A 45 1.59 5.48 -13.00
CA MET A 45 2.89 5.73 -13.60
C MET A 45 2.91 5.41 -15.08
N LEU A 46 2.22 4.35 -15.52
CA LEU A 46 2.04 4.08 -16.94
C LEU A 46 1.31 5.23 -17.65
N LYS A 47 0.19 5.70 -17.07
CA LYS A 47 -0.56 6.85 -17.60
C LYS A 47 0.26 8.13 -17.60
N PHE A 48 1.08 8.35 -16.57
CA PHE A 48 1.99 9.51 -16.51
C PHE A 48 3.07 9.42 -17.59
N ALA A 49 3.71 8.26 -17.77
CA ALA A 49 4.75 8.04 -18.77
C ALA A 49 4.24 8.28 -20.19
N LEU A 50 2.99 7.92 -20.48
CA LEU A 50 2.34 8.12 -21.77
C LEU A 50 1.56 9.44 -21.88
N GLY A 51 1.63 10.30 -20.86
CA GLY A 51 0.83 11.52 -20.74
C GLY A 51 1.16 12.60 -21.76
N PHE A 52 2.28 12.47 -22.50
CA PHE A 52 2.62 13.37 -23.60
C PHE A 52 1.64 13.31 -24.79
N ASN A 53 0.77 12.31 -24.83
CA ASN A 53 -0.27 12.17 -25.86
C ASN A 53 -1.57 12.92 -25.54
N VAL A 54 -1.64 13.63 -24.41
CA VAL A 54 -2.82 14.38 -23.99
C VAL A 54 -2.44 15.79 -23.55
N LYS A 55 -3.44 16.69 -23.44
CA LYS A 55 -3.17 18.06 -22.95
C LYS A 55 -2.62 18.01 -21.50
N PRO A 56 -1.66 18.88 -21.14
CA PRO A 56 -1.06 18.94 -19.81
C PRO A 56 -2.04 18.95 -18.63
N GLU A 57 -3.23 19.54 -18.81
CA GLU A 57 -4.28 19.60 -17.78
C GLU A 57 -4.78 18.20 -17.38
N TYR A 58 -4.75 17.22 -18.28
CA TYR A 58 -5.11 15.84 -17.95
C TYR A 58 -4.08 15.21 -17.01
N THR A 59 -2.80 15.50 -17.21
CA THR A 59 -1.73 15.04 -16.30
C THR A 59 -1.85 15.68 -14.93
N VAL A 60 -2.18 16.97 -14.84
CA VAL A 60 -2.44 17.63 -13.55
C VAL A 60 -3.61 16.94 -12.81
N ARG A 61 -4.74 16.71 -13.50
CA ARG A 61 -5.90 16.02 -12.92
C ARG A 61 -5.58 14.58 -12.49
N LEU A 62 -4.76 13.86 -13.27
CA LEU A 62 -4.29 12.52 -12.90
C LEU A 62 -3.55 12.57 -11.55
N LEU A 63 -2.56 13.46 -11.43
CA LEU A 63 -1.74 13.58 -10.22
C LEU A 63 -2.57 14.02 -8.99
N GLU A 64 -3.53 14.92 -9.17
CA GLU A 64 -4.45 15.34 -8.10
C GLU A 64 -5.34 14.17 -7.64
N ARG A 65 -5.88 13.39 -8.57
CA ARG A 65 -6.66 12.19 -8.24
C ARG A 65 -5.82 11.16 -7.49
N GLU A 66 -4.58 10.95 -7.90
CA GLU A 66 -3.67 10.04 -7.21
C GLU A 66 -3.33 10.53 -5.80
N ILE A 67 -3.12 11.82 -5.59
CA ILE A 67 -2.94 12.38 -4.23
C ILE A 67 -4.14 12.05 -3.34
N THR A 68 -5.36 12.24 -3.82
CA THR A 68 -6.58 11.95 -3.05
C THR A 68 -6.69 10.46 -2.72
N LYS A 69 -6.44 9.57 -3.68
CA LYS A 69 -6.45 8.11 -3.47
C LYS A 69 -5.42 7.67 -2.43
N ILE A 70 -4.18 8.15 -2.58
CA ILE A 70 -3.07 7.77 -1.69
C ILE A 70 -3.34 8.29 -0.28
N LYS A 71 -3.87 9.50 -0.11
CA LYS A 71 -4.28 10.01 1.20
C LYS A 71 -5.32 9.12 1.87
N GLY A 72 -6.36 8.71 1.16
CA GLY A 72 -7.37 7.79 1.71
C GLY A 72 -6.76 6.45 2.12
N THR A 73 -5.81 5.93 1.34
CA THR A 73 -5.08 4.70 1.67
C THR A 73 -4.19 4.86 2.89
N LEU A 74 -3.46 5.98 2.99
CA LEU A 74 -2.58 6.30 4.11
C LEU A 74 -3.36 6.41 5.42
N GLU A 75 -4.51 7.10 5.43
CA GLU A 75 -5.35 7.20 6.63
C GLU A 75 -5.90 5.82 7.05
N MET A 76 -6.40 5.02 6.10
CA MET A 76 -6.82 3.65 6.41
C MET A 76 -5.66 2.82 7.01
N MET A 77 -4.45 2.98 6.47
CA MET A 77 -3.28 2.25 6.93
C MET A 77 -2.88 2.67 8.35
N LYS A 78 -2.89 3.97 8.65
CA LYS A 78 -2.62 4.50 10.00
C LYS A 78 -3.63 4.01 11.04
N THR A 79 -4.92 3.95 10.68
CA THR A 79 -5.94 3.39 11.56
C THR A 79 -5.64 1.92 11.87
N LYS A 80 -5.36 1.10 10.85
CA LYS A 80 -5.00 -0.31 11.01
C LYS A 80 -3.72 -0.52 11.81
N HIS A 81 -2.72 0.33 11.60
CA HIS A 81 -1.48 0.33 12.36
C HIS A 81 -1.77 0.54 13.85
N SER A 82 -2.54 1.59 14.19
CA SER A 82 -2.93 1.87 15.57
C SER A 82 -3.72 0.71 16.21
N GLU A 83 -4.66 0.12 15.48
CA GLU A 83 -5.46 -1.01 15.96
C GLU A 83 -4.58 -2.24 16.26
N MET A 84 -3.72 -2.64 15.32
CA MET A 84 -2.88 -3.84 15.49
C MET A 84 -1.82 -3.69 16.57
N ILE A 85 -1.21 -2.51 16.72
CA ILE A 85 -0.18 -2.31 17.75
C ILE A 85 -0.80 -2.22 19.15
N LYS A 86 -2.01 -1.65 19.29
CA LYS A 86 -2.72 -1.61 20.58
C LYS A 86 -3.02 -3.00 21.14
N GLU A 87 -3.24 -3.99 20.28
CA GLU A 87 -3.52 -5.37 20.67
C GLU A 87 -2.25 -6.15 21.08
N LEU A 88 -1.06 -5.59 20.88
CA LEU A 88 0.21 -6.26 21.15
C LEU A 88 0.91 -5.69 22.39
N ASP A 89 1.33 -6.59 23.28
CA ASP A 89 2.20 -6.23 24.39
C ASP A 89 3.54 -5.69 23.87
N SER A 90 4.15 -4.77 24.63
CA SER A 90 5.48 -4.23 24.33
C SER A 90 6.58 -5.30 24.17
N SER A 91 6.41 -6.45 24.81
CA SER A 91 7.32 -7.59 24.75
C SER A 91 7.04 -8.57 23.61
N ASP A 92 5.92 -8.43 22.88
CA ASP A 92 5.63 -9.30 21.73
C ASP A 92 6.58 -8.98 20.57
N SER A 93 7.42 -9.97 20.22
CA SER A 93 8.36 -9.90 19.09
C SER A 93 7.73 -9.44 17.77
N LYS A 94 6.42 -9.66 17.54
CA LYS A 94 5.74 -9.20 16.30
C LYS A 94 5.66 -7.69 16.23
N ARG A 95 5.63 -7.00 17.38
CA ARG A 95 5.38 -5.58 17.47
C ARG A 95 6.40 -4.78 16.66
N ILE A 96 7.69 -5.01 16.90
CA ILE A 96 8.77 -4.32 16.18
C ILE A 96 8.72 -4.59 14.67
N HIS A 97 8.39 -5.83 14.27
CA HIS A 97 8.26 -6.17 12.85
C HIS A 97 7.10 -5.41 12.19
N LEU A 98 5.97 -5.27 12.88
CA LEU A 98 4.81 -4.56 12.36
C LEU A 98 5.02 -3.06 12.35
N GLU A 99 5.59 -2.47 13.41
CA GLU A 99 5.89 -1.04 13.49
C GLU A 99 6.79 -0.59 12.32
N LEU A 100 7.89 -1.31 12.07
CA LEU A 100 8.81 -1.02 10.97
C LEU A 100 8.18 -1.25 9.59
N LEU A 101 7.32 -2.26 9.45
CA LEU A 101 6.56 -2.49 8.22
C LEU A 101 5.62 -1.32 7.90
N PHE A 102 4.91 -0.83 8.93
CA PHE A 102 4.02 0.32 8.79
C PHE A 102 4.78 1.61 8.49
N GLU A 103 5.89 1.86 9.20
CA GLU A 103 6.76 3.00 8.95
C GLU A 103 7.21 3.06 7.48
N MET A 104 7.71 1.94 6.94
CA MET A 104 8.12 1.85 5.54
C MET A 104 6.96 2.15 4.58
N GLY A 105 5.77 1.61 4.85
CA GLY A 105 4.56 1.88 4.06
C GLY A 105 4.14 3.35 4.10
N GLU A 106 4.21 3.99 5.27
CA GLU A 106 3.86 5.40 5.45
C GLU A 106 4.83 6.29 4.67
N ALA A 107 6.12 6.04 4.80
CA ALA A 107 7.17 6.74 4.07
C ALA A 107 6.94 6.67 2.55
N PHE A 108 6.66 5.48 2.03
CA PHE A 108 6.37 5.28 0.60
C PHE A 108 5.20 6.16 0.12
N PHE A 109 4.08 6.17 0.84
CA PHE A 109 2.91 6.97 0.44
C PHE A 109 3.13 8.48 0.59
N ILE A 110 3.81 8.91 1.65
CA ILE A 110 4.15 10.32 1.87
C ILE A 110 5.01 10.84 0.73
N ASP A 111 6.05 10.09 0.34
CA ASP A 111 6.94 10.51 -0.74
C ASP A 111 6.27 10.47 -2.11
N LYS A 112 5.38 9.49 -2.36
CA LYS A 112 4.55 9.48 -3.58
C LYS A 112 3.65 10.72 -3.66
N ILE A 113 2.97 11.09 -2.58
CA ILE A 113 2.17 12.33 -2.51
C ILE A 113 3.06 13.56 -2.78
N ARG A 114 4.23 13.61 -2.14
CA ARG A 114 5.18 14.72 -2.31
C ARG A 114 5.63 14.83 -3.77
N TRP A 115 5.93 13.71 -4.42
CA TRP A 115 6.27 13.68 -5.84
C TRP A 115 5.12 14.15 -6.72
N CYS A 116 3.89 13.64 -6.52
CA CYS A 116 2.72 14.05 -7.30
C CYS A 116 2.48 15.56 -7.22
N ARG A 117 2.61 16.15 -6.02
CA ARG A 117 2.47 17.60 -5.82
C ARG A 117 3.50 18.40 -6.61
N ARG A 118 4.78 18.01 -6.52
CA ARG A 118 5.85 18.67 -7.29
C ARG A 118 5.62 18.56 -8.78
N ALA A 119 5.31 17.35 -9.27
CA ALA A 119 5.04 17.10 -10.68
C ALA A 119 3.86 17.93 -11.20
N ALA A 120 2.75 18.00 -10.45
CA ALA A 120 1.61 18.84 -10.81
C ALA A 120 2.01 20.33 -10.88
N GLY A 121 2.85 20.80 -9.96
CA GLY A 121 3.42 22.15 -9.99
C GLY A 121 4.21 22.44 -11.27
N VAL A 122 5.01 21.50 -11.75
CA VAL A 122 5.77 21.64 -13.02
C VAL A 122 4.82 21.77 -14.21
N PHE A 123 3.79 20.93 -14.32
CA PHE A 123 2.82 21.01 -15.41
C PHE A 123 1.99 22.28 -15.37
N ARG A 124 1.56 22.75 -14.18
CA ARG A 124 0.82 24.01 -14.05
C ARG A 124 1.63 25.22 -14.52
N LYS A 125 2.93 25.28 -14.22
CA LYS A 125 3.82 26.34 -14.74
C LYS A 125 3.86 26.30 -16.27
N ARG A 126 4.11 25.14 -16.87
CA ARG A 126 4.11 24.98 -18.34
C ARG A 126 2.80 25.41 -19.00
N ILE A 127 1.66 25.11 -18.39
CA ILE A 127 0.35 25.54 -18.89
C ILE A 127 0.22 27.07 -18.84
N HIS A 128 0.74 27.71 -17.78
CA HIS A 128 0.70 29.15 -17.65
C HIS A 128 1.61 29.84 -18.67
N ASP A 129 2.85 29.36 -18.81
CA ASP A 129 3.84 29.92 -19.73
C ASP A 129 3.40 29.80 -21.19
N GLY A 130 2.80 28.66 -21.58
CA GLY A 130 2.27 28.44 -22.92
C GLY A 130 0.96 29.19 -23.25
N LYS A 131 0.36 29.90 -22.29
CA LYS A 131 -0.80 30.80 -22.52
C LYS A 131 -0.40 32.27 -22.71
N GLN A 132 0.87 32.60 -22.46
CA GLN A 132 1.42 33.95 -22.67
C GLN A 132 2.16 34.10 -24.02
N SER A 133 2.22 33.01 -24.80
CA SER A 133 2.73 32.96 -26.18
C SER A 133 1.56 32.90 -27.16
#